data_AF-A0A7W0MKC3-F1
#
_entry.id   AF-A0A7W0MKC3-F1
#
_cell.length_a   1.000
_cell.length_b   1.000
_cell.length_c   1.000
_cell.angle_alpha   90.00
_cell.angle_beta   90.00
_cell.angle_gamma   90.00
#
_symmetry.space_group_name_H-M   'P 1'
#
loop_
_entity.id
_entity.type
_entity.pdbx_description
1 polymer ?
#
loop_
_entity_poly.entity_id
_entity_poly.type
_entity_poly.pdbx_seq_one_letter_code
_entity_poly.pdbx_strand_id
1 'polypeptide(L)'
;MSVFGRRGEIHVTPDVSHITNPDVSHETTDVRVKPIAWFVFGLFVFGVIVCVSMFGLFRIFEARAKADERPASPLARTGEERLPPEPRLQAAPGFGVTGEDGQRVDLSLKEPQSEYRVIRQQWEQELKNYGWADEGTGRVRVPIDEAKKMFLQRQSQQQPSQTGQQQGQQPPAGDEIMPSPSSSGQQGEKRNQ
;
A
#
# COMPACT_ATOMS: atom_id res chain seq x y z
N MET A 1 -43.58 76.28 36.68
CA MET A 1 -42.34 75.90 35.97
C MET A 1 -42.45 74.42 35.66
N SER A 2 -42.77 74.06 34.42
CA SER A 2 -42.89 72.65 34.01
C SER A 2 -42.82 72.57 32.49
N VAL A 3 -41.74 71.94 32.04
CA VAL A 3 -41.31 71.70 30.67
C VAL A 3 -42.30 70.77 29.98
N PHE A 4 -42.77 71.12 28.78
CA PHE A 4 -43.45 70.18 27.89
C PHE A 4 -42.65 69.99 26.60
N GLY A 5 -42.23 68.74 26.39
CA GLY A 5 -41.32 68.31 25.35
C GLY A 5 -41.87 68.42 23.94
N ARG A 6 -40.95 68.64 22.98
CA ARG A 6 -41.18 68.42 21.55
C ARG A 6 -41.51 66.95 21.33
N ARG A 7 -42.73 66.67 20.86
CA ARG A 7 -43.07 65.34 20.34
C ARG A 7 -42.32 65.15 19.03
N GLY A 8 -41.55 64.05 18.93
CA GLY A 8 -40.91 63.64 17.70
C GLY A 8 -41.96 63.47 16.60
N GLU A 9 -41.65 63.98 15.42
CA GLU A 9 -42.47 63.86 14.23
C GLU A 9 -42.53 62.39 13.85
N ILE A 10 -43.67 61.75 14.11
CA ILE A 10 -43.92 60.38 13.69
C ILE A 10 -44.08 60.43 12.17
N HIS A 11 -43.06 60.00 11.42
CA HIS A 11 -43.19 59.76 10.00
C HIS A 11 -44.15 58.58 9.79
N VAL A 12 -45.44 58.88 9.76
CA VAL A 12 -46.45 57.93 9.30
C VAL A 12 -46.15 57.68 7.83
N THR A 13 -45.62 56.50 7.51
CA THR A 13 -45.48 56.10 6.12
C THR A 13 -46.89 56.06 5.53
N PRO A 14 -47.19 56.81 4.47
CA PRO A 14 -48.52 56.80 3.88
C PRO A 14 -48.85 55.38 3.45
N ASP A 15 -50.08 54.94 3.70
CA ASP A 15 -50.57 53.62 3.28
C ASP A 15 -50.49 53.53 1.76
N VAL A 16 -49.55 52.74 1.24
CA VAL A 16 -49.31 52.55 -0.20
C VAL A 16 -50.10 51.39 -0.80
N SER A 17 -51.05 50.80 -0.06
CA SER A 17 -51.92 49.73 -0.58
C SER A 17 -52.77 50.17 -1.79
N HIS A 18 -52.92 51.50 -1.98
CA HIS A 18 -53.61 52.10 -3.13
C HIS A 18 -52.71 52.30 -4.37
N ILE A 19 -51.39 52.11 -4.25
CA ILE A 19 -50.46 52.18 -5.38
C ILE A 19 -50.54 50.86 -6.14
N THR A 20 -51.55 50.73 -6.98
CA THR A 20 -51.62 49.64 -7.96
C THR A 20 -50.96 50.11 -9.24
N ASN A 21 -50.03 49.34 -9.80
CA ASN A 21 -49.49 49.63 -11.12
C ASN A 21 -50.40 48.97 -12.18
N PRO A 22 -51.27 49.74 -12.87
CA PRO A 22 -52.23 49.17 -13.82
C PRO A 22 -51.55 48.56 -15.06
N ASP A 23 -50.30 48.93 -15.33
CA ASP A 23 -49.50 48.38 -16.43
C ASP A 23 -48.79 47.06 -16.07
N VAL A 24 -48.86 46.62 -14.81
CA VAL A 24 -48.41 45.27 -14.43
C VAL A 24 -49.49 44.27 -14.83
N SER A 25 -49.53 43.94 -16.11
CA SER A 25 -50.19 42.73 -16.59
C SER A 25 -49.26 41.53 -16.40
N HIS A 26 -49.74 40.49 -15.73
CA HIS A 26 -49.09 39.18 -15.78
C HIS A 26 -49.23 38.63 -17.21
N GLU A 27 -48.12 38.30 -17.86
CA GLU A 27 -48.14 37.71 -19.19
C GLU A 27 -48.80 36.31 -19.12
N THR A 28 -50.05 36.22 -19.56
CA THR A 28 -50.81 34.96 -19.60
C THR A 28 -50.47 34.10 -20.82
N THR A 29 -49.31 34.34 -21.44
CA THR A 29 -48.77 33.47 -22.49
C THR A 29 -48.20 32.25 -21.80
N ASP A 30 -49.10 31.37 -21.39
CA ASP A 30 -48.78 30.08 -20.83
C ASP A 30 -47.93 29.29 -21.84
N VAL A 31 -46.89 28.63 -21.34
CA VAL A 31 -46.02 27.83 -22.17
C VAL A 31 -46.87 26.74 -22.81
N ARG A 32 -46.82 26.60 -24.14
CA ARG A 32 -47.59 25.58 -24.85
C ARG A 32 -47.11 24.19 -24.44
N VAL A 33 -47.82 23.56 -23.51
CA VAL A 33 -47.45 22.26 -22.91
C VAL A 33 -47.52 21.11 -23.91
N LYS A 34 -48.46 21.16 -24.87
CA LYS A 34 -48.66 20.09 -25.87
C LYS A 34 -47.39 19.77 -26.69
N PRO A 35 -46.72 20.75 -27.33
CA PRO A 35 -45.43 20.52 -27.98
C PRO A 35 -44.36 19.94 -27.08
N ILE A 36 -44.27 20.40 -25.82
CA ILE A 36 -43.28 19.92 -24.85
C ILE A 36 -43.53 18.45 -24.50
N ALA A 37 -44.79 18.09 -24.25
CA ALA A 37 -45.17 16.71 -23.95
C ALA A 37 -44.85 15.76 -25.12
N TRP A 38 -45.15 16.17 -26.36
CA TRP A 38 -44.79 15.41 -27.57
C TRP A 38 -43.28 15.28 -27.76
N PHE A 39 -42.52 16.33 -27.44
CA PHE A 39 -41.07 16.30 -27.50
C PHE A 39 -40.47 15.31 -26.50
N VAL A 40 -40.92 15.34 -25.23
CA VAL A 40 -40.46 14.41 -24.19
C VAL A 40 -40.84 12.98 -24.55
N PHE A 41 -42.07 12.76 -25.04
CA PHE A 41 -42.51 11.45 -25.50
C PHE A 41 -41.65 10.94 -26.67
N GLY A 42 -41.39 11.78 -27.67
CA GLY A 42 -40.52 11.44 -28.80
C GLY A 42 -39.10 11.10 -28.36
N LEU A 43 -38.53 11.88 -27.44
CA LEU A 43 -37.20 11.62 -26.86
C LEU A 43 -37.16 10.28 -26.11
N PHE A 44 -38.21 9.99 -25.33
CA PHE A 44 -38.32 8.72 -24.62
C PHE A 44 -38.40 7.54 -25.57
N VAL A 45 -39.27 7.59 -26.58
CA VAL A 45 -39.41 6.54 -27.60
C VAL A 45 -38.09 6.34 -28.35
N PHE A 46 -37.41 7.43 -28.73
CA PHE A 46 -36.10 7.35 -29.37
C PHE A 46 -35.05 6.68 -28.46
N GLY A 47 -35.01 7.04 -27.17
CA GLY A 47 -34.13 6.39 -26.20
C GLY A 47 -34.39 4.89 -26.08
N VAL A 48 -35.66 4.48 -26.04
CA VAL A 48 -36.04 3.05 -26.05
C VAL A 48 -35.59 2.37 -27.33
N ILE A 49 -35.75 2.99 -28.50
CA ILE A 49 -35.28 2.45 -29.78
C ILE A 49 -33.77 2.24 -29.77
N VAL A 50 -33.00 3.20 -29.27
CA VAL A 50 -31.54 3.07 -29.15
C VAL A 50 -31.16 1.93 -28.22
N CYS A 51 -31.80 1.81 -27.05
CA CYS A 51 -31.57 0.70 -26.12
C CYS A 51 -31.88 -0.67 -26.74
N VAL A 52 -33.02 -0.81 -27.43
CA VAL A 52 -33.40 -2.05 -28.13
C VAL A 52 -32.43 -2.38 -29.26
N SER A 53 -32.02 -1.36 -30.03
CA SER A 53 -31.03 -1.53 -31.11
C SER A 53 -29.69 -1.98 -30.57
N MET A 54 -29.22 -1.37 -29.47
CA MET A 54 -27.98 -1.77 -28.80
C MET A 54 -28.08 -3.19 -28.27
N PHE A 55 -29.18 -3.57 -27.62
CA PHE A 55 -29.42 -4.93 -27.14
C PHE A 55 -29.39 -5.95 -28.28
N GLY A 56 -30.02 -5.64 -29.42
CA GLY A 56 -29.99 -6.48 -30.62
C GLY A 56 -28.58 -6.63 -31.20
N LEU A 57 -27.81 -5.55 -31.29
CA LEU A 57 -26.42 -5.59 -31.73
C LEU A 57 -25.54 -6.41 -30.78
N PHE A 58 -25.68 -6.23 -29.48
CA PHE A 58 -24.98 -7.04 -28.47
C PHE A 58 -25.31 -8.53 -28.61
N ARG A 59 -26.58 -8.89 -28.80
CA ARG A 59 -27.01 -10.27 -29.08
C ARG A 59 -26.32 -10.84 -30.31
N ILE A 60 -26.23 -10.07 -31.39
CA ILE A 60 -25.58 -10.50 -32.65
C ILE A 60 -24.07 -10.65 -32.44
N PHE A 61 -23.42 -9.69 -31.80
CA PHE A 61 -21.98 -9.75 -31.52
C PHE A 61 -21.62 -10.87 -30.56
N GLU A 62 -22.43 -11.12 -29.53
CA GLU A 62 -22.26 -12.25 -28.61
C GLU A 62 -22.37 -13.58 -29.36
N ALA A 63 -23.37 -13.72 -30.25
CA ALA A 63 -23.53 -14.93 -31.06
C ALA A 63 -22.34 -15.15 -32.02
N ARG A 64 -21.82 -14.08 -32.64
CA ARG A 64 -20.62 -14.15 -33.49
C ARG A 64 -19.38 -14.47 -32.68
N ALA A 65 -19.18 -13.82 -31.54
CA ALA A 65 -18.04 -14.05 -30.65
C ALA A 65 -17.99 -15.50 -30.16
N LYS A 66 -19.13 -16.08 -29.77
CA LYS A 66 -19.20 -17.51 -29.39
C LYS A 66 -18.88 -18.46 -30.54
N ALA A 67 -19.27 -18.10 -31.77
CA ALA A 67 -18.94 -18.91 -32.95
C ALA A 67 -17.45 -18.80 -33.32
N ASP A 68 -16.83 -17.63 -33.10
CA ASP A 68 -15.42 -17.37 -33.36
C ASP A 68 -14.49 -17.75 -32.19
N GLU A 69 -15.04 -18.13 -31.03
CA GLU A 69 -14.29 -18.57 -29.87
C GLU A 69 -13.61 -19.90 -30.17
N ARG A 70 -12.38 -19.80 -30.67
CA ARG A 70 -11.52 -20.96 -30.91
C ARG A 70 -11.34 -21.70 -29.58
N PRO A 71 -11.42 -23.04 -29.57
CA PRO A 71 -11.16 -23.81 -28.36
C PRO A 71 -9.80 -23.39 -27.80
N ALA A 72 -9.72 -23.22 -26.48
CA ALA A 72 -8.50 -22.81 -25.80
C ALA A 72 -7.34 -23.68 -26.29
N SER A 73 -6.24 -23.03 -26.68
CA SER A 73 -5.06 -23.74 -27.17
C SER A 73 -4.67 -24.82 -26.17
N PRO A 74 -4.27 -26.03 -26.59
CA PRO A 74 -3.83 -27.07 -25.66
C PRO A 74 -2.58 -26.64 -24.84
N LEU A 75 -1.90 -25.56 -25.23
CA LEU A 75 -0.81 -24.92 -24.46
C LEU A 75 -1.25 -23.63 -23.72
N ALA A 76 -2.53 -23.29 -23.74
CA ALA A 76 -3.04 -22.13 -23.01
C ALA A 76 -2.96 -22.43 -21.51
N ARG A 77 -1.97 -21.82 -20.86
CA ARG A 77 -1.78 -21.91 -19.41
C ARG A 77 -3.02 -21.36 -18.70
N THR A 78 -3.67 -22.19 -17.91
CA THR A 78 -4.86 -21.82 -17.14
C THR A 78 -4.48 -21.39 -15.73
N GLY A 79 -5.13 -20.33 -15.22
CA GLY A 79 -5.01 -19.93 -13.81
C GLY A 79 -3.57 -19.69 -13.33
N GLU A 80 -3.16 -20.47 -12.33
CA GLU A 80 -1.86 -20.33 -11.64
C GLU A 80 -0.64 -20.59 -12.54
N GLU A 81 -0.78 -21.37 -13.60
CA GLU A 81 0.34 -21.73 -14.49
C GLU A 81 0.81 -20.55 -15.35
N ARG A 82 -0.04 -19.53 -15.52
CA ARG A 82 0.33 -18.27 -16.17
C ARG A 82 1.21 -17.40 -15.28
N LEU A 83 1.17 -17.62 -13.96
CA LEU A 83 1.95 -16.84 -13.04
C LEU A 83 3.40 -17.35 -13.04
N PRO A 84 4.40 -16.46 -13.01
CA PRO A 84 5.78 -16.88 -12.83
C PRO A 84 5.93 -17.65 -11.51
N PRO A 85 6.88 -18.60 -11.44
CA PRO A 85 7.17 -19.34 -10.22
C PRO A 85 7.51 -18.37 -9.07
N GLU A 86 7.18 -18.76 -7.85
CA GLU A 86 7.55 -17.99 -6.65
C GLU A 86 9.08 -18.05 -6.41
N PRO A 87 9.70 -16.99 -5.86
CA PRO A 87 9.12 -15.76 -5.29
C PRO A 87 8.88 -14.65 -6.32
N ARG A 88 7.72 -13.98 -6.22
CA ARG A 88 7.28 -12.92 -7.15
C ARG A 88 7.78 -11.55 -6.69
N LEU A 89 7.76 -10.55 -7.59
CA LEU A 89 8.17 -9.18 -7.27
C LEU A 89 7.38 -8.63 -6.06
N GLN A 90 8.09 -8.05 -5.07
CA GLN A 90 7.57 -7.51 -3.79
C GLN A 90 6.52 -6.37 -3.91
N ALA A 91 6.13 -5.99 -5.13
CA ALA A 91 5.11 -4.99 -5.41
C ALA A 91 3.75 -5.59 -5.85
N ALA A 92 3.72 -6.88 -6.16
CA ALA A 92 2.45 -7.61 -6.35
C ALA A 92 1.80 -7.86 -4.98
N PRO A 93 0.45 -8.03 -4.89
CA PRO A 93 -0.21 -8.48 -3.68
C PRO A 93 0.55 -9.68 -3.08
N GLY A 94 0.82 -9.61 -1.77
CA GLY A 94 1.75 -10.54 -1.12
C GLY A 94 1.33 -11.98 -1.36
N PHE A 95 2.25 -12.84 -1.75
CA PHE A 95 1.96 -14.27 -1.87
C PHE A 95 2.39 -14.97 -0.60
N GLY A 96 2.09 -16.26 -0.48
CA GLY A 96 2.46 -16.98 0.72
C GLY A 96 3.97 -16.98 0.97
N VAL A 97 4.38 -16.80 2.21
CA VAL A 97 5.79 -16.89 2.63
C VAL A 97 6.01 -18.19 3.40
N THR A 98 7.06 -18.92 3.06
CA THR A 98 7.52 -20.07 3.86
C THR A 98 8.51 -19.55 4.89
N GLY A 99 8.16 -19.66 6.17
CA GLY A 99 9.04 -19.32 7.28
C GLY A 99 10.21 -20.30 7.42
N GLU A 100 11.17 -19.95 8.27
CA GLU A 100 12.32 -20.81 8.59
C GLU A 100 11.90 -22.11 9.33
N ASP A 101 10.72 -22.08 9.95
CA ASP A 101 10.01 -23.21 10.54
C ASP A 101 9.38 -24.17 9.50
N GLY A 102 9.49 -23.85 8.21
CA GLY A 102 8.88 -24.60 7.11
C GLY A 102 7.37 -24.40 7.00
N GLN A 103 6.76 -23.56 7.86
CA GLN A 103 5.33 -23.26 7.76
C GLN A 103 5.09 -22.21 6.70
N ARG A 104 4.14 -22.49 5.80
CA ARG A 104 3.73 -21.56 4.75
C ARG A 104 2.54 -20.74 5.24
N VAL A 105 2.71 -19.43 5.25
CA VAL A 105 1.67 -18.46 5.60
C VAL A 105 1.12 -17.88 4.31
N ASP A 106 -0.15 -18.12 3.99
CA ASP A 106 -0.80 -17.49 2.83
C ASP A 106 -1.07 -16.00 3.08
N LEU A 107 -0.68 -15.16 2.12
CA LEU A 107 -0.79 -13.71 2.19
C LEU A 107 -1.52 -13.13 0.97
N SER A 108 -2.13 -13.97 0.11
CA SER A 108 -2.72 -13.62 -1.19
C SER A 108 -3.65 -12.39 -1.20
N LEU A 109 -4.37 -12.13 -0.11
CA LEU A 109 -5.29 -10.99 0.06
C LEU A 109 -4.72 -9.86 0.91
N LYS A 110 -3.43 -9.91 1.28
CA LYS A 110 -2.78 -8.90 2.11
C LYS A 110 -2.00 -7.89 1.28
N GLU A 111 -1.65 -6.80 1.97
CA GLU A 111 -0.81 -5.73 1.44
C GLU A 111 0.52 -6.29 0.87
N PRO A 112 1.09 -5.71 -0.19
CA PRO A 112 2.35 -6.16 -0.80
C PRO A 112 3.52 -6.31 0.19
N GLN A 113 3.55 -5.46 1.23
CA GLN A 113 4.60 -5.47 2.25
C GLN A 113 4.37 -6.47 3.39
N SER A 114 3.33 -7.30 3.32
CA SER A 114 2.96 -8.21 4.41
C SER A 114 3.98 -9.34 4.62
N GLU A 115 4.63 -9.81 3.55
CA GLU A 115 5.68 -10.85 3.60
C GLU A 115 6.83 -10.44 4.54
N TYR A 116 7.34 -9.21 4.36
CA TYR A 116 8.39 -8.66 5.20
C TYR A 116 8.00 -8.64 6.69
N ARG A 117 6.75 -8.30 7.01
CA ARG A 117 6.28 -8.21 8.40
C ARG A 117 6.26 -9.59 9.07
N VAL A 118 5.85 -10.63 8.33
CA VAL A 118 5.82 -12.01 8.85
C VAL A 118 7.23 -12.48 9.18
N ILE A 119 8.17 -12.35 8.24
CA ILE A 119 9.58 -12.71 8.46
C ILE A 119 10.16 -11.91 9.63
N ARG A 120 9.88 -10.60 9.68
CA ARG A 120 10.38 -9.73 10.74
C ARG A 120 9.87 -10.15 12.12
N GLN A 121 8.61 -10.54 12.23
CA GLN A 121 8.02 -11.03 13.48
C GLN A 121 8.67 -12.33 13.95
N GLN A 122 8.91 -13.28 13.03
CA GLN A 122 9.60 -14.53 13.35
C GLN A 122 11.01 -14.25 13.89
N TRP A 123 11.80 -13.43 13.20
CA TRP A 123 13.14 -13.03 13.66
C TRP A 123 13.12 -12.33 15.01
N GLU A 124 12.14 -11.47 15.25
CA GLU A 124 12.01 -10.80 16.55
C GLU A 124 11.69 -11.78 17.68
N GLN A 125 10.85 -12.79 17.43
CA GLN A 125 10.56 -13.83 18.40
C GLN A 125 11.82 -14.64 18.71
N GLU A 126 12.58 -15.01 17.69
CA GLU A 126 13.85 -15.73 17.82
C GLU A 126 14.93 -14.93 18.57
N LEU A 127 14.97 -13.62 18.40
CA LEU A 127 15.95 -12.74 19.06
C LEU A 127 15.57 -12.45 20.52
N LYS A 128 14.28 -12.43 20.84
CA LYS A 128 13.76 -12.06 22.17
C LYS A 128 13.59 -13.25 23.10
N ASN A 129 13.42 -14.45 22.57
CA ASN A 129 13.10 -15.64 23.35
C ASN A 129 14.25 -16.64 23.37
N TYR A 130 14.30 -17.44 24.44
CA TYR A 130 15.15 -18.62 24.48
C TYR A 130 14.61 -19.69 23.53
N GLY A 131 15.51 -20.48 22.97
CA GLY A 131 15.14 -21.61 22.12
C GLY A 131 16.32 -22.56 21.93
N TRP A 132 16.10 -23.66 21.23
CA TRP A 132 17.20 -24.54 20.82
C TRP A 132 17.75 -24.08 19.47
N ALA A 133 19.08 -23.99 19.36
CA ALA A 133 19.73 -23.80 18.08
C ALA A 133 20.00 -25.15 17.41
N ASP A 134 20.37 -26.16 18.22
CA ASP A 134 20.52 -27.55 17.82
C ASP A 134 20.36 -28.44 19.06
N GLU A 135 19.25 -29.17 19.12
CA GLU A 135 18.93 -30.07 20.23
C GLU A 135 19.90 -31.25 20.31
N GLY A 136 20.40 -31.74 19.17
CA GLY A 136 21.28 -32.90 19.11
C GLY A 136 22.68 -32.62 19.67
N THR A 137 23.16 -31.39 19.53
CA THR A 137 24.46 -30.95 20.07
C THR A 137 24.34 -30.19 21.40
N GLY A 138 23.11 -30.02 21.92
CA GLY A 138 22.85 -29.30 23.17
C GLY A 138 23.09 -27.79 23.09
N ARG A 139 23.09 -27.22 21.89
CA ARG A 139 23.35 -25.78 21.67
C ARG A 139 22.04 -25.00 21.84
N VAL A 140 22.02 -24.11 22.82
CA VAL A 140 20.87 -23.27 23.16
C VAL A 140 21.03 -21.87 22.56
N ARG A 141 19.94 -21.31 22.05
CA ARG A 141 19.79 -19.91 21.65
C ARG A 141 19.38 -19.08 22.86
N VAL A 142 20.11 -18.00 23.11
CA VAL A 142 19.87 -17.05 24.21
C VAL A 142 19.34 -15.74 23.61
N PRO A 143 18.36 -15.06 24.24
CA PRO A 143 17.91 -13.74 23.81
C PRO A 143 19.08 -12.77 23.64
N ILE A 144 19.04 -11.96 22.59
CA ILE A 144 20.16 -11.12 22.19
C ILE A 144 20.58 -10.13 23.29
N ASP A 145 19.62 -9.64 24.07
CA ASP A 145 19.89 -8.72 25.19
C ASP A 145 20.67 -9.40 26.32
N GLU A 146 20.33 -10.65 26.63
CA GLU A 146 21.05 -11.45 27.63
C GLU A 146 22.41 -11.91 27.09
N ALA A 147 22.48 -12.29 25.81
CA ALA A 147 23.72 -12.65 25.15
C ALA A 147 24.73 -11.48 25.19
N LYS A 148 24.28 -10.25 24.95
CA LYS A 148 25.12 -9.03 25.09
C LYS A 148 25.64 -8.87 26.52
N LYS A 149 24.79 -9.03 27.54
CA LYS A 149 25.22 -8.94 28.96
C LYS A 149 26.26 -10.00 29.31
N MET A 150 25.99 -11.25 28.95
CA MET A 150 26.91 -12.36 29.18
C MET A 150 28.24 -12.18 28.44
N PHE A 151 28.19 -11.64 27.22
CA PHE A 151 29.40 -11.34 26.43
C PHE A 151 30.24 -10.24 27.08
N LEU A 152 29.62 -9.13 27.50
CA LEU A 152 30.32 -8.04 28.18
C LEU A 152 30.91 -8.50 29.52
N GLN A 153 30.17 -9.29 30.30
CA GLN A 153 30.65 -9.86 31.55
C GLN A 153 31.83 -10.82 31.34
N ARG A 154 31.81 -11.63 30.28
CA ARG A 154 32.92 -12.51 29.93
C ARG A 154 34.15 -11.71 29.51
N GLN A 155 33.98 -10.66 28.71
CA GLN A 155 35.10 -9.77 28.34
C GLN A 155 35.71 -9.08 29.56
N SER A 156 34.90 -8.60 30.51
CA SER A 156 35.43 -7.95 31.72
C SER A 156 36.17 -8.93 32.64
N GLN A 157 35.77 -10.21 32.67
CA GLN A 157 36.47 -11.26 33.43
C GLN A 157 37.77 -11.74 32.76
N GLN A 158 37.84 -11.64 31.43
CA GLN A 158 39.06 -11.95 30.67
C GLN A 158 40.12 -10.84 30.76
N GLN A 159 39.87 -9.77 31.52
CA GLN A 159 40.83 -8.73 31.84
C GLN A 159 41.52 -8.97 33.20
N PRO A 160 42.54 -9.85 33.22
CA PRO A 160 43.77 -9.59 33.95
C PRO A 160 44.97 -9.59 32.98
N SER A 161 45.80 -8.54 33.06
CA SER A 161 47.17 -8.43 32.49
C SER A 161 47.31 -8.13 30.99
N GLN A 162 47.10 -6.88 30.60
CA GLN A 162 48.02 -6.19 29.67
C GLN A 162 48.40 -4.81 30.23
N THR A 163 49.01 -4.82 31.41
CA THR A 163 49.87 -3.72 31.86
C THR A 163 51.23 -4.33 32.15
N GLY A 164 52.20 -4.11 31.27
CA GLY A 164 53.59 -4.52 31.46
C GLY A 164 54.14 -5.49 30.41
N GLN A 165 54.60 -4.92 29.30
CA GLN A 165 55.83 -5.23 28.54
C GLN A 165 55.65 -4.85 27.07
N GLN A 166 55.53 -3.55 26.81
CA GLN A 166 56.10 -2.98 25.59
C GLN A 166 57.61 -2.83 25.86
N GLN A 167 58.37 -3.91 25.71
CA GLN A 167 59.82 -3.82 25.58
C GLN A 167 60.13 -3.79 24.09
N GLY A 168 60.71 -2.67 23.65
CA GLY A 168 60.88 -2.34 22.25
C GLY A 168 61.65 -3.40 21.46
N GLN A 169 61.02 -3.89 20.40
CA GLN A 169 61.72 -4.19 19.17
C GLN A 169 60.96 -3.53 18.02
N GLN A 170 61.58 -2.49 17.49
CA GLN A 170 61.23 -1.84 16.25
C GLN A 170 61.50 -2.84 15.10
N PRO A 171 60.50 -3.21 14.27
CA PRO A 171 60.77 -3.96 13.05
C PRO A 171 61.52 -3.05 12.05
N PRO A 172 62.43 -3.58 11.23
CA PRO A 172 63.08 -2.81 10.19
C PRO A 172 62.04 -2.31 9.19
N ALA A 173 62.32 -1.14 8.60
CA ALA A 173 61.51 -0.55 7.55
C ALA A 173 61.19 -1.57 6.44
N GLY A 174 59.91 -1.85 6.24
CA GLY A 174 59.43 -2.77 5.20
C GLY A 174 57.97 -3.14 5.41
N ASP A 175 57.14 -2.68 4.48
CA ASP A 175 55.77 -3.12 4.19
C ASP A 175 54.66 -2.76 5.20
N GLU A 176 54.14 -1.55 4.99
CA GLU A 176 52.86 -1.06 5.50
C GLU A 176 51.70 -1.83 4.85
N ILE A 177 51.23 -2.90 5.50
CA ILE A 177 50.07 -3.68 5.03
C ILE A 177 48.79 -2.95 5.47
N MET A 178 48.20 -2.19 4.53
CA MET A 178 46.88 -1.61 4.72
C MET A 178 45.78 -2.67 4.49
N PRO A 179 44.74 -2.75 5.33
CA PRO A 179 43.63 -3.68 5.11
C PRO A 179 42.82 -3.23 3.89
N SER A 180 42.86 -4.03 2.82
CA SER A 180 42.00 -3.85 1.65
C SER A 180 40.56 -4.28 1.97
N PRO A 181 39.53 -3.50 1.62
CA PRO A 181 38.13 -3.86 1.86
C PRO A 181 37.60 -5.00 0.97
N SER A 182 38.45 -5.62 0.14
CA SER A 182 38.06 -6.77 -0.69
C SER A 182 38.44 -8.08 -0.01
N SER A 183 37.55 -8.57 0.86
CA SER A 183 37.52 -9.97 1.29
C SER A 183 36.23 -10.61 0.79
N SER A 184 36.16 -10.87 -0.52
CA SER A 184 35.31 -11.94 -1.05
C SER A 184 36.13 -13.21 -0.98
N GLY A 185 35.83 -14.07 0.00
CA GLY A 185 36.61 -15.25 0.31
C GLY A 185 36.98 -16.08 -0.92
N GLN A 186 38.28 -16.11 -1.22
CA GLN A 186 38.94 -17.21 -1.91
C GLN A 186 40.29 -17.46 -1.22
N GLN A 187 40.57 -18.74 -1.04
CA GLN A 187 41.67 -19.29 -0.25
C GLN A 187 43.03 -18.73 -0.70
N GLY A 188 43.88 -18.39 0.28
CA GLY A 188 45.27 -18.04 0.02
C GLY A 188 46.05 -19.24 -0.49
N GLU A 189 46.53 -19.17 -1.73
CA GLU A 189 47.49 -20.11 -2.28
C GLU A 189 48.90 -19.73 -1.80
N LYS A 190 49.61 -20.68 -1.19
CA LYS A 190 51.01 -20.51 -0.79
C LYS A 190 51.89 -20.65 -2.02
N ARG A 191 52.42 -19.54 -2.53
CA ARG A 191 53.51 -19.59 -3.51
C ARG A 191 54.84 -19.64 -2.76
N ASN A 192 55.49 -20.81 -2.82
CA ASN A 192 56.91 -20.89 -2.49
C ASN A 192 57.72 -20.29 -3.64
N GLN A 193 58.69 -19.47 -3.22
CA GLN A 193 59.77 -18.77 -3.91
C GLN A 193 59.95 -18.98 -5.42
#